data_AF-A0A2V7Z108-F1
#
_entry.id   AF-A0A2V7Z108-F1
#
_cell.length_a   1.000
_cell.length_b   1.000
_cell.length_c   1.000
_cell.angle_alpha   90.00
_cell.angle_beta   90.00
_cell.angle_gamma   90.00
#
_symmetry.space_group_name_H-M   'P 1'
#
loop_
_entity.id
_entity.type
_entity.pdbx_description
1 polymer ?
#
loop_
_entity_poly.entity_id
_entity_poly.type
_entity_poly.pdbx_seq_one_letter_code
_entity_poly.pdbx_strand_id
1 'polypeptide(L)'
;MSEPHPAPPADAPVDPLFTHAASPFVRTEAPAPVAFASPPAGEPVFDPMMTWVTYKTQIKFALAILAYLMVLVGSVTVVKANPDAFWRFDVAALPVLPAAVVIWLTVRALARLDEVQKRTQMQAVGFSIVATALLTFGYGFMEGAGLPHLNWTFVLPLMAAMWALGLGVLVLKTRLRR
;
A
#
# COMPACT_ATOMS: atom_id res chain seq x y z
N MET A 1 -24.84 18.63 62.56
CA MET A 1 -23.96 18.44 63.73
C MET A 1 -23.12 17.22 63.41
N SER A 2 -21.93 17.45 62.85
CA SER A 2 -21.06 16.40 62.35
C SER A 2 -20.05 16.09 63.46
N GLU A 3 -20.09 14.88 64.01
CA GLU A 3 -19.05 14.46 64.96
C GLU A 3 -17.69 14.35 64.23
N PRO A 4 -16.59 14.81 64.84
CA PRO A 4 -15.28 14.65 64.26
C PRO A 4 -14.84 13.19 64.37
N HIS A 5 -14.53 12.57 63.23
CA HIS A 5 -13.91 11.25 63.18
C HIS A 5 -12.58 11.29 63.94
N PRO A 6 -12.37 10.45 64.98
CA PRO A 6 -11.14 10.50 65.76
C PRO A 6 -9.94 10.10 64.89
N ALA A 7 -8.84 10.84 65.02
CA ALA A 7 -7.61 10.56 64.29
C ALA A 7 -7.05 9.18 64.71
N PRO A 8 -6.56 8.35 63.77
CA PRO A 8 -6.01 7.04 64.09
C PRO A 8 -4.82 7.15 65.06
N PRO A 9 -4.65 6.19 65.99
CA PRO A 9 -3.51 6.17 66.91
C PRO A 9 -2.17 6.07 66.15
N ALA A 10 -1.19 6.87 66.56
CA ALA A 10 0.11 7.01 65.89
C ALA A 10 0.95 5.72 65.83
N ASP A 11 0.63 4.73 66.68
CA ASP A 11 1.35 3.46 66.79
C ASP A 11 0.65 2.29 66.08
N ALA A 12 -0.42 2.56 65.32
CA ALA A 12 -1.02 1.52 64.48
C ALA A 12 -0.05 1.14 63.35
N PRO A 13 0.32 -0.15 63.19
CA PRO A 13 1.17 -0.58 62.09
C PRO A 13 0.56 -0.13 60.77
N VAL A 14 1.32 0.64 59.99
CA VAL A 14 0.89 1.10 58.67
C VAL A 14 0.74 -0.13 57.79
N ASP A 15 -0.50 -0.57 57.56
CA ASP A 15 -0.79 -1.72 56.69
C ASP A 15 -0.21 -1.43 55.31
N PRO A 16 0.84 -2.16 54.87
CA PRO A 16 1.43 -1.89 53.58
C PRO A 16 0.35 -2.14 52.53
N LEU A 17 0.00 -1.10 51.75
CA LEU A 17 -0.91 -1.18 50.58
C LEU A 17 -0.53 -2.26 49.54
N PHE A 18 0.55 -2.99 49.79
CA PHE A 18 1.13 -4.04 48.99
C PHE A 18 0.72 -5.47 49.42
N THR A 19 0.04 -5.65 50.56
CA THR A 19 -0.41 -6.98 51.04
C THR A 19 -1.84 -7.35 50.64
N HIS A 20 -2.61 -6.44 50.04
CA HIS A 20 -3.94 -6.74 49.51
C HIS A 20 -3.89 -7.44 48.15
N ALA A 21 -4.51 -8.62 48.06
CA ALA A 21 -4.63 -9.46 46.86
C ALA A 21 -5.32 -8.79 45.65
N ALA A 22 -5.83 -7.56 45.79
CA ALA A 22 -6.45 -6.77 44.73
C ALA A 22 -5.68 -5.47 44.38
N SER A 23 -4.38 -5.40 44.72
CA SER A 23 -3.56 -4.25 44.33
C SER A 23 -3.40 -4.18 42.80
N PRO A 24 -3.65 -3.01 42.17
CA PRO A 24 -3.50 -2.82 40.71
C PRO A 24 -2.04 -2.94 40.24
N PHE A 25 -1.08 -3.02 41.17
CA PHE A 25 0.35 -3.17 40.89
C PHE A 25 0.88 -4.58 41.19
N VAL A 26 0.07 -5.45 41.79
CA VAL A 26 0.40 -6.86 41.89
C VAL A 26 0.17 -7.48 40.53
N ARG A 27 1.26 -7.91 39.89
CA ARG A 27 1.22 -8.69 38.66
C ARG A 27 0.48 -9.99 38.98
N THR A 28 -0.83 -10.03 38.71
CA THR A 28 -1.56 -11.29 38.63
C THR A 28 -0.72 -12.21 37.74
N GLU A 29 -0.35 -13.38 38.26
CA GLU A 29 0.30 -14.38 37.42
C GLU A 29 -0.58 -14.58 36.19
N ALA A 30 0.04 -14.67 35.02
CA ALA A 30 -0.70 -14.91 33.80
C ALA A 30 -1.62 -16.12 34.08
N PRO A 31 -2.94 -16.02 33.83
CA PRO A 31 -3.84 -17.14 33.99
C PRO A 31 -3.20 -18.37 33.35
N ALA A 32 -3.23 -19.52 34.05
CA ALA A 32 -2.72 -20.78 33.52
C ALA A 32 -3.13 -20.89 32.04
N PRO A 33 -2.19 -21.18 31.13
CA PRO A 33 -2.41 -21.02 29.69
C PRO A 33 -3.72 -21.72 29.33
N VAL A 34 -4.75 -20.93 29.06
CA VAL A 34 -5.99 -21.45 28.51
C VAL A 34 -5.59 -22.08 27.20
N ALA A 35 -5.78 -23.39 27.09
CA ALA A 35 -5.60 -24.10 25.85
C ALA A 35 -6.61 -23.52 24.86
N PHE A 36 -6.20 -22.48 24.12
CA PHE A 36 -6.90 -22.07 22.92
C PHE A 36 -6.99 -23.33 22.07
N ALA A 37 -8.21 -23.75 21.73
CA ALA A 37 -8.39 -24.88 20.84
C ALA A 37 -7.55 -24.61 19.59
N SER A 38 -6.47 -25.38 19.42
CA SER A 38 -5.69 -25.35 18.19
C SER A 38 -6.67 -25.59 17.05
N PRO A 39 -6.57 -24.83 15.94
CA PRO A 39 -7.36 -25.13 14.74
C PRO A 39 -7.24 -26.63 14.47
N PRO A 40 -8.36 -27.33 14.20
CA PRO A 40 -8.37 -28.78 13.96
C PRO A 40 -7.22 -29.15 13.02
N ALA A 41 -6.34 -30.04 13.50
CA ALA A 41 -5.21 -30.53 12.72
C ALA A 41 -5.77 -31.35 11.54
N GLY A 42 -6.00 -30.70 10.41
CA GLY A 42 -6.62 -31.32 9.24
C GLY A 42 -7.34 -30.37 8.29
N GLU A 43 -7.54 -29.11 8.65
CA GLU A 43 -8.14 -28.14 7.73
C GLU A 43 -7.10 -27.69 6.70
N PRO A 44 -7.35 -27.85 5.39
CA PRO A 44 -6.45 -27.33 4.39
C PRO A 44 -6.33 -25.81 4.57
N VAL A 45 -5.13 -25.34 4.88
CA VAL A 45 -4.76 -23.91 4.99
C VAL A 45 -5.00 -23.15 3.66
N PHE A 46 -5.29 -23.89 2.59
CA PHE A 46 -5.80 -23.36 1.33
C PHE A 46 -7.29 -23.09 1.44
N ASP A 47 -7.66 -21.86 1.76
CA ASP A 47 -9.01 -21.36 1.53
C ASP A 47 -9.13 -20.95 0.05
N PRO A 48 -9.76 -21.77 -0.82
CA PRO A 48 -9.90 -21.47 -2.24
C PRO A 48 -10.66 -20.15 -2.48
N MET A 49 -11.49 -19.71 -1.52
CA MET A 49 -12.21 -18.44 -1.61
C MET A 49 -11.23 -17.24 -1.55
N MET A 50 -10.22 -17.30 -0.69
CA MET A 50 -9.19 -16.25 -0.53
C MET A 50 -8.28 -16.13 -1.76
N THR A 51 -7.91 -17.26 -2.37
CA THR A 51 -7.17 -17.25 -3.64
C THR A 51 -8.05 -16.74 -4.79
N TRP A 52 -9.32 -17.15 -4.87
CA TRP A 52 -10.27 -16.70 -5.90
C TRP A 52 -10.50 -15.18 -5.92
N VAL A 53 -10.66 -14.54 -4.76
CA VAL A 53 -10.86 -13.08 -4.67
C VAL A 53 -9.62 -12.32 -5.15
N THR A 54 -8.43 -12.84 -4.84
CA THR A 54 -7.15 -12.31 -5.29
C THR A 54 -7.00 -12.45 -6.81
N TYR A 55 -7.24 -13.65 -7.35
CA TYR A 55 -7.20 -13.91 -8.80
C TYR A 55 -8.21 -13.06 -9.57
N LYS A 56 -9.45 -12.93 -9.09
CA LYS A 56 -10.48 -12.10 -9.73
C LYS A 56 -10.04 -10.64 -9.84
N THR A 57 -9.35 -10.11 -8.83
CA THR A 57 -8.86 -8.73 -8.85
C THR A 57 -7.68 -8.58 -9.81
N GLN A 58 -6.74 -9.53 -9.80
CA GLN A 58 -5.61 -9.56 -10.73
C GLN A 58 -6.05 -9.68 -12.19
N ILE A 59 -7.05 -10.53 -12.49
CA ILE A 59 -7.61 -10.69 -13.84
C ILE A 59 -8.25 -9.37 -14.30
N LYS A 60 -9.01 -8.68 -13.44
CA LYS A 60 -9.58 -7.36 -13.78
C LYS A 60 -8.50 -6.33 -14.11
N PHE A 61 -7.42 -6.32 -13.33
CA PHE A 61 -6.26 -5.47 -13.60
C PHE A 61 -5.59 -5.81 -14.91
N ALA A 62 -5.30 -7.08 -15.15
CA ALA A 62 -4.65 -7.55 -16.37
C ALA A 62 -5.50 -7.22 -17.60
N LEU A 63 -6.81 -7.44 -17.53
CA LEU A 63 -7.75 -7.06 -18.60
C LEU A 63 -7.83 -5.55 -18.80
N ALA A 64 -7.81 -4.75 -17.73
CA ALA A 64 -7.81 -3.29 -17.84
C ALA A 64 -6.52 -2.76 -18.49
N ILE A 65 -5.37 -3.32 -18.12
CA ILE A 65 -4.07 -2.98 -18.74
C ILE A 65 -4.06 -3.43 -20.21
N LEU A 66 -4.54 -4.64 -20.51
CA LEU A 66 -4.63 -5.14 -21.88
C LEU A 66 -5.53 -4.25 -22.74
N ALA A 67 -6.72 -3.89 -22.23
CA ALA A 67 -7.63 -2.97 -22.90
C ALA A 67 -6.98 -1.59 -23.12
N TYR A 68 -6.29 -1.05 -22.12
CA TYR A 68 -5.51 0.18 -22.26
C TYR A 68 -4.49 0.07 -23.40
N LEU A 69 -3.68 -0.99 -23.43
CA LEU A 69 -2.66 -1.19 -24.46
C LEU A 69 -3.29 -1.34 -25.86
N MET A 70 -4.37 -2.10 -25.98
CA MET A 70 -5.09 -2.25 -27.24
C MET A 70 -5.64 -0.92 -27.76
N VAL A 71 -6.29 -0.15 -26.88
CA VAL A 71 -6.84 1.17 -27.24
C VAL A 71 -5.72 2.15 -27.57
N LEU A 72 -4.61 2.14 -26.83
CA LEU A 72 -3.44 2.98 -27.08
C LEU A 72 -2.83 2.70 -28.45
N VAL A 73 -2.53 1.42 -28.75
CA VAL A 73 -1.96 1.02 -30.04
C VAL A 73 -2.93 1.31 -31.18
N GLY A 74 -4.22 1.03 -31.00
CA GLY A 74 -5.27 1.33 -31.97
C GLY A 74 -5.39 2.84 -32.25
N SER A 75 -5.44 3.65 -31.19
CA SER A 75 -5.50 5.11 -31.29
C SER A 75 -4.28 5.67 -32.06
N VAL A 76 -3.06 5.28 -31.68
CA VAL A 76 -1.83 5.76 -32.33
C VAL A 76 -1.75 5.33 -33.79
N THR A 77 -2.12 4.09 -34.12
CA THR A 77 -2.09 3.59 -35.51
C THR A 77 -3.09 4.32 -36.40
N VAL A 78 -4.32 4.53 -35.91
CA VAL A 78 -5.37 5.25 -36.64
C VAL A 78 -5.01 6.72 -36.86
N VAL A 79 -4.47 7.40 -35.84
CA VAL A 79 -4.02 8.79 -35.94
C VAL A 79 -2.86 8.94 -36.91
N LYS A 80 -1.88 8.02 -36.88
CA LYS A 80 -0.76 8.02 -37.83
C LYS A 80 -1.19 7.79 -39.27
N ALA A 81 -2.21 6.97 -39.50
CA ALA A 81 -2.75 6.72 -40.83
C ALA A 81 -3.60 7.88 -41.38
N ASN A 82 -4.12 8.76 -40.52
CA ASN A 82 -5.02 9.86 -40.88
C ASN A 82 -4.52 11.19 -40.30
N PRO A 83 -3.38 11.72 -40.76
CA PRO A 83 -2.74 12.89 -40.15
C PRO A 83 -3.59 14.16 -40.25
N ASP A 84 -4.38 14.32 -41.32
CA ASP A 84 -5.16 15.54 -41.60
C ASP A 84 -6.63 15.45 -41.14
N ALA A 85 -7.00 14.36 -40.47
CA ALA A 85 -8.37 14.19 -39.99
C ALA A 85 -8.70 15.15 -38.85
N PHE A 86 -9.88 15.80 -38.93
CA PHE A 86 -10.34 16.73 -37.89
C PHE A 86 -10.58 16.03 -36.54
N TRP A 87 -10.94 14.74 -36.54
CA TRP A 87 -11.22 13.93 -35.34
C TRP A 87 -9.97 13.32 -34.69
N ARG A 88 -8.76 13.57 -35.23
CA ARG A 88 -7.51 12.92 -34.78
C ARG A 88 -7.23 13.12 -33.29
N PHE A 89 -7.63 14.28 -32.74
CA PHE A 89 -7.41 14.61 -31.34
C PHE A 89 -8.36 13.83 -30.42
N ASP A 90 -9.61 13.62 -30.84
CA ASP A 90 -10.58 12.82 -30.08
C ASP A 90 -10.10 11.36 -29.99
N VAL A 91 -9.61 10.81 -31.10
CA VAL A 91 -9.05 9.45 -31.13
C VAL A 91 -7.74 9.37 -30.34
N ALA A 92 -6.87 10.38 -30.40
CA ALA A 92 -5.65 10.45 -29.60
C ALA A 92 -5.94 10.46 -28.08
N ALA A 93 -7.08 10.99 -27.66
CA ALA A 93 -7.50 11.03 -26.26
C ALA A 93 -8.20 9.74 -25.75
N LEU A 94 -8.66 8.85 -26.64
CA LEU A 94 -9.33 7.60 -26.25
C LEU A 94 -8.60 6.76 -25.19
N PRO A 95 -7.25 6.61 -25.21
CA PRO A 95 -6.53 5.80 -24.23
C PRO A 95 -6.63 6.33 -22.78
N VAL A 96 -7.08 7.57 -22.59
CA VAL A 96 -7.28 8.17 -21.26
C VAL A 96 -8.39 7.44 -20.49
N LEU A 97 -9.44 6.97 -21.17
CA LEU A 97 -10.55 6.26 -20.53
C LEU A 97 -10.12 4.95 -19.85
N PRO A 98 -9.47 3.99 -20.55
CA PRO A 98 -8.99 2.78 -19.89
C PRO A 98 -7.86 3.08 -18.88
N ALA A 99 -7.03 4.12 -19.10
CA ALA A 99 -6.05 4.54 -18.10
C ALA A 99 -6.72 4.96 -16.78
N ALA A 100 -7.81 5.73 -16.84
CA ALA A 100 -8.58 6.11 -15.65
C ALA A 100 -9.14 4.90 -14.89
N VAL A 101 -9.57 3.85 -15.60
CA VAL A 101 -10.02 2.60 -14.98
C VAL A 101 -8.87 1.91 -14.23
N VAL A 102 -7.67 1.84 -14.82
CA VAL A 102 -6.47 1.27 -14.17
C VAL A 102 -6.13 2.06 -12.91
N ILE A 103 -6.17 3.39 -12.96
CA ILE A 103 -5.94 4.25 -11.79
C ILE A 103 -6.99 3.97 -10.71
N TRP A 104 -8.27 3.92 -11.06
CA TRP A 104 -9.35 3.65 -10.12
C TRP A 104 -9.19 2.27 -9.44
N LEU A 105 -8.86 1.24 -10.21
CA LEU A 105 -8.57 -0.09 -9.66
C LEU A 105 -7.36 -0.07 -8.72
N THR A 106 -6.33 0.72 -9.04
CA THR A 106 -5.11 0.91 -8.21
C THR A 106 -5.44 1.56 -6.89
N VAL A 107 -6.15 2.68 -6.90
CA VAL A 107 -6.58 3.37 -5.68
C VAL A 107 -7.46 2.45 -4.82
N ARG A 108 -8.39 1.72 -5.45
CA ARG A 108 -9.24 0.75 -4.74
C ARG A 108 -8.45 -0.40 -4.12
N ALA A 109 -7.41 -0.90 -4.79
CA ALA A 109 -6.53 -1.93 -4.26
C ALA A 109 -5.70 -1.42 -3.09
N LEU A 110 -5.10 -0.23 -3.22
CA LEU A 110 -4.32 0.42 -2.16
C LEU A 110 -5.16 0.69 -0.90
N ALA A 111 -6.42 1.08 -1.05
CA ALA A 111 -7.33 1.34 0.07
C ALA A 111 -7.71 0.08 0.88
N ARG A 112 -7.45 -1.12 0.35
CA ARG A 112 -7.77 -2.41 1.00
C ARG A 112 -6.57 -3.06 1.67
N LEU A 113 -5.39 -2.44 1.57
CA LEU A 113 -4.17 -2.96 2.17
C LEU A 113 -4.20 -2.81 3.70
N ASP A 114 -3.51 -3.72 4.37
CA ASP A 114 -3.23 -3.56 5.80
C ASP A 114 -2.24 -2.40 6.04
N GLU A 115 -2.08 -2.00 7.31
CA GLU A 115 -1.24 -0.85 7.67
C GLU A 115 0.24 -1.06 7.33
N VAL A 116 0.75 -2.30 7.46
CA VAL A 116 2.15 -2.63 7.18
C VAL A 116 2.43 -2.51 5.67
N GLN A 117 1.57 -3.11 4.85
CA GLN A 117 1.61 -3.04 3.40
C GLN A 117 1.44 -1.61 2.91
N LYS A 118 0.49 -0.86 3.46
CA LYS A 118 0.26 0.55 3.12
C LYS A 118 1.48 1.41 3.41
N ARG A 119 2.16 1.20 4.55
CA ARG A 119 3.42 1.88 4.87
C ARG A 119 4.53 1.57 3.86
N THR A 120 4.71 0.30 3.50
CA THR A 120 5.68 -0.10 2.46
C THR A 120 5.34 0.51 1.11
N GLN A 121 4.06 0.52 0.72
CA GLN A 121 3.59 1.16 -0.51
C GLN A 121 3.90 2.66 -0.53
N MET A 122 3.59 3.37 0.55
CA MET A 122 3.88 4.80 0.66
C MET A 122 5.38 5.11 0.56
N GLN A 123 6.23 4.30 1.18
CA GLN A 123 7.69 4.43 1.04
C GLN A 123 8.14 4.22 -0.40
N ALA A 124 7.60 3.21 -1.08
CA ALA A 124 7.94 2.92 -2.47
C ALA A 124 7.43 4.00 -3.44
N VAL A 125 6.22 4.53 -3.21
CA VAL A 125 5.68 5.66 -3.99
C VAL A 125 6.55 6.91 -3.77
N GLY A 126 6.90 7.24 -2.53
CA GLY A 126 7.79 8.36 -2.22
C GLY A 126 9.15 8.23 -2.91
N PHE A 127 9.76 7.04 -2.86
CA PHE A 127 10.97 6.73 -3.61
C PHE A 127 10.77 6.93 -5.12
N SER A 128 9.66 6.42 -5.68
CA SER A 128 9.40 6.52 -7.12
C SER A 128 9.28 7.96 -7.60
N ILE A 129 8.66 8.84 -6.82
CA ILE A 129 8.49 10.25 -7.16
C ILE A 129 9.86 10.93 -7.21
N VAL A 130 10.67 10.77 -6.16
CA VAL A 130 11.99 11.41 -6.08
C VAL A 130 12.94 10.85 -7.13
N ALA A 131 12.97 9.53 -7.33
CA ALA A 131 13.80 8.88 -8.33
C ALA A 131 13.41 9.31 -9.76
N THR A 132 12.10 9.37 -10.05
CA THR A 132 11.60 9.83 -11.34
C THR A 132 11.95 11.30 -11.57
N ALA A 133 11.72 12.16 -10.57
CA ALA A 133 12.06 13.58 -10.68
C ALA A 133 13.56 13.80 -10.97
N LEU A 134 14.43 13.06 -10.29
CA LEU A 134 15.87 13.09 -10.53
C LEU A 134 16.22 12.68 -11.96
N LEU A 135 15.60 11.61 -12.48
CA LEU A 135 15.82 11.13 -13.85
C LEU A 135 15.28 12.11 -14.90
N THR A 136 14.07 12.63 -14.71
CA THR A 136 13.44 13.57 -15.65
C THR A 136 14.16 14.92 -15.68
N PHE A 137 14.62 15.42 -14.53
CA PHE A 137 15.43 16.63 -14.48
C PHE A 137 16.81 16.41 -15.08
N GLY A 138 17.47 15.30 -14.73
CA GLY A 138 18.74 14.91 -15.34
C GLY A 138 18.65 14.87 -16.87
N TYR A 139 17.58 14.24 -17.38
CA TYR A 139 17.29 14.20 -18.82
C TYR A 139 17.00 15.59 -19.41
N GLY A 140 16.22 16.43 -18.72
CA GLY A 140 15.93 17.78 -19.18
C GLY A 140 17.16 18.67 -19.32
N PHE A 141 18.14 18.57 -18.42
CA PHE A 141 19.42 19.27 -18.58
C PHE A 141 20.20 18.77 -19.80
N MET A 142 20.16 17.46 -20.00
CA MET A 142 20.75 16.77 -21.14
C MET A 142 20.09 17.16 -22.46
N GLU A 143 18.77 17.35 -22.47
CA GLU A 143 18.01 17.89 -23.61
C GLU A 143 18.46 19.32 -23.95
N GLY A 144 18.69 20.15 -22.92
CA GLY A 144 19.28 21.48 -23.07
C GLY A 144 20.68 21.48 -23.69
N ALA A 145 21.41 20.36 -23.61
CA ALA A 145 22.72 20.17 -24.25
C ALA A 145 22.64 19.60 -25.68
N GLY A 146 21.43 19.30 -26.19
CA GLY A 146 21.21 18.85 -27.57
C GLY A 146 20.69 17.41 -27.74
N LEU A 147 20.32 16.72 -26.66
CA LEU A 147 19.62 15.42 -26.77
C LEU A 147 18.19 15.59 -27.34
N PRO A 148 17.65 14.57 -28.02
CA PRO A 148 16.32 14.67 -28.64
C PRO A 148 15.21 14.81 -27.60
N HIS A 149 14.13 15.52 -27.94
CA HIS A 149 13.00 15.73 -27.03
C HIS A 149 12.28 14.42 -26.70
N LEU A 150 12.07 14.16 -25.41
CA LEU A 150 11.35 12.98 -24.93
C LEU A 150 9.87 13.29 -24.71
N ASN A 151 9.00 12.40 -25.19
CA ASN A 151 7.56 12.55 -24.97
C ASN A 151 7.19 12.38 -23.49
N TRP A 152 6.39 13.30 -22.97
CA TRP A 152 5.90 13.33 -21.60
C TRP A 152 5.09 12.08 -21.21
N THR A 153 4.57 11.35 -22.19
CA THR A 153 3.90 10.05 -22.03
C THR A 153 4.79 9.01 -21.34
N PHE A 154 6.13 9.13 -21.42
CA PHE A 154 7.06 8.20 -20.76
C PHE A 154 7.26 8.44 -19.26
N VAL A 155 6.87 9.60 -18.74
CA VAL A 155 7.07 9.95 -17.31
C VAL A 155 6.29 9.01 -16.40
N LEU A 156 5.03 8.73 -16.73
CA LEU A 156 4.17 7.89 -15.90
C LEU A 156 4.62 6.40 -15.89
N PRO A 157 4.93 5.77 -17.04
CA PRO A 157 5.55 4.44 -17.08
C PRO A 157 6.88 4.37 -16.31
N LEU A 158 7.73 5.40 -16.42
CA LEU A 158 8.98 5.47 -15.68
C LEU A 158 8.72 5.50 -14.16
N MET A 159 7.77 6.32 -13.71
CA MET A 159 7.38 6.38 -12.30
C MET A 159 6.82 5.05 -11.80
N ALA A 160 5.97 4.38 -12.59
CA ALA A 160 5.47 3.06 -12.26
C ALA A 160 6.59 2.02 -12.15
N ALA A 161 7.59 2.07 -13.03
CA ALA A 161 8.77 1.19 -12.97
C ALA A 161 9.62 1.46 -11.71
N MET A 162 9.85 2.73 -11.37
CA MET A 162 10.55 3.12 -10.14
C MET A 162 9.79 2.69 -8.88
N TRP A 163 8.46 2.74 -8.92
CA TRP A 163 7.61 2.25 -7.83
C TRP A 163 7.74 0.74 -7.65
N ALA A 164 7.64 -0.04 -8.74
CA ALA A 164 7.83 -1.48 -8.72
C ALA A 164 9.23 -1.87 -8.19
N LEU A 165 10.27 -1.15 -8.61
CA LEU A 165 11.64 -1.33 -8.13
C LEU A 165 11.75 -1.06 -6.62
N GLY A 166 11.20 0.06 -6.15
CA GLY A 166 11.19 0.42 -4.73
C GLY A 166 10.49 -0.63 -3.87
N LEU A 167 9.35 -1.15 -4.34
CA LEU A 167 8.66 -2.26 -3.68
C LEU A 167 9.51 -3.53 -3.63
N GLY A 168 10.12 -3.92 -4.75
CA GLY A 168 10.97 -5.11 -4.83
C GLY A 168 12.14 -5.05 -3.83
N VAL A 169 12.82 -3.90 -3.75
CA VAL A 169 13.92 -3.67 -2.81
C VAL A 169 13.45 -3.74 -1.35
N LEU A 170 12.33 -3.11 -1.02
CA LEU A 170 11.79 -3.11 0.36
C LEU A 170 11.37 -4.53 0.78
N VAL A 171 10.67 -5.26 -0.10
CA VAL A 171 10.27 -6.64 0.17
C VAL A 171 11.49 -7.55 0.34
N LEU A 172 12.49 -7.44 -0.54
CA LEU A 172 13.72 -8.23 -0.44
C LEU A 172 14.45 -7.96 0.88
N LYS A 173 14.56 -6.69 1.28
CA LYS A 173 15.15 -6.29 2.56
C LYS A 173 14.42 -6.90 3.76
N THR A 174 13.09 -6.98 3.71
CA THR A 174 12.33 -7.62 4.81
C THR A 174 12.53 -9.14 4.86
N ARG A 175 12.69 -9.80 3.69
CA ARG A 175 12.97 -11.24 3.63
C ARG A 175 14.35 -11.59 4.15
N LEU A 176 15.37 -10.80 3.84
CA LEU A 176 16.75 -11.03 4.27
C LEU A 176 17.00 -10.75 5.77
N ARG A 177 16.02 -10.13 6.46
CA ARG A 177 16.10 -9.81 7.90
C ARG A 177 15.35 -10.81 8.79
N ARG A 178 14.72 -11.82 8.20
CA ARG A 178 14.09 -12.94 8.91
C ARG A 178 15.00 -14.15 8.82
#